data_AF-A0A6A4Y3H2-F1
#
_entry.id   AF-A0A6A4Y3H2-F1
#
_cell.length_a   1.000
_cell.length_b   1.000
_cell.length_c   1.000
_cell.angle_alpha   90.00
_cell.angle_beta   90.00
_cell.angle_gamma   90.00
#
_symmetry.space_group_name_H-M   'P 1'
#
loop_
_entity.id
_entity.type
_entity.pdbx_description
1 polymer ?
#
loop_
_entity_poly.entity_id
_entity_poly.type
_entity_poly.pdbx_seq_one_letter_code
_entity_poly.pdbx_strand_id
1 'polypeptide(L)'
;MDILEATMMDADLLPFHSIDRTNDYYMDDDRDQVDRLLTPWLETYGLTRLSRLIKTFPNVTLVLLSYAAAHGRVDILKRMHDQFHVTDRLFELAAAKGHLPVLEYLHSVGHHDRLMHAAGLAAAHGHHHVLQFMYETYPDEDKQWWIDSSDVGAAAGSGHVDVVAWIFDFWIPAVVPYTDYVDFAVWEALTNATK
;
A
#
# COMPACT_ATOMS: atom_id res chain seq x y z
N MET A 1 -5.81 -0.99 34.72
CA MET A 1 -5.85 0.43 34.34
C MET A 1 -6.53 1.17 35.48
N ASP A 2 -5.75 1.89 36.27
CA ASP A 2 -6.20 2.53 37.51
C ASP A 2 -6.98 3.81 37.16
N ILE A 3 -8.01 4.14 37.94
CA ILE A 3 -8.96 5.26 37.68
C ILE A 3 -8.25 6.62 37.54
N LEU A 4 -7.01 6.74 38.05
CA LEU A 4 -6.18 7.93 37.95
C LEU A 4 -5.52 8.15 36.57
N GLU A 5 -5.28 7.11 35.78
CA GLU A 5 -4.74 7.26 34.41
C GLU A 5 -5.81 7.79 33.43
N ALA A 6 -7.07 7.40 33.64
CA ALA A 6 -8.20 7.85 32.82
C ALA A 6 -8.49 9.36 32.97
N THR A 7 -8.08 9.98 34.08
CA THR A 7 -8.24 11.43 34.31
C THR A 7 -7.16 12.32 33.68
N MET A 8 -6.07 11.74 33.14
CA MET A 8 -4.97 12.49 32.49
C MET A 8 -4.89 12.30 30.97
N MET A 9 -5.69 11.38 30.43
CA MET A 9 -5.75 11.13 28.99
C MET A 9 -6.77 12.08 28.36
N ASP A 10 -6.36 12.83 27.34
CA ASP A 10 -7.27 13.73 26.65
C ASP A 10 -8.41 12.92 26.02
N ALA A 11 -9.65 13.41 26.13
CA ALA A 11 -10.84 12.70 25.70
C ALA A 11 -10.82 12.32 24.20
N ASP A 12 -10.08 13.07 23.38
CA ASP A 12 -9.90 12.81 21.95
C ASP A 12 -9.03 11.58 21.65
N LEU A 13 -8.27 11.09 22.63
CA LEU A 13 -7.40 9.92 22.46
C LEU A 13 -8.06 8.61 22.90
N LEU A 14 -9.15 8.67 23.68
CA LEU A 14 -9.87 7.51 24.20
C LEU A 14 -10.30 6.48 23.13
N PRO A 15 -10.76 6.88 21.92
CA PRO A 15 -11.21 5.92 20.92
C PRO A 15 -10.10 4.96 20.44
N PHE A 16 -8.83 5.38 20.49
CA PHE A 16 -7.69 4.62 19.99
C PHE A 16 -7.28 3.44 20.88
N HIS A 17 -7.78 3.35 22.10
CA HIS A 17 -7.54 2.19 22.97
C HIS A 17 -8.05 0.89 22.34
N SER A 18 -9.11 0.95 21.53
CA SER A 18 -9.63 -0.22 20.81
C SER A 18 -8.67 -0.73 19.73
N ILE A 19 -8.03 0.20 19.02
CA ILE A 19 -7.08 -0.06 17.94
C ILE A 19 -5.70 -0.49 18.49
N ASP A 20 -5.27 0.03 19.64
CA ASP A 20 -3.96 -0.32 20.22
C ASP A 20 -3.81 -1.81 20.59
N ARG A 21 -4.92 -2.56 20.63
CA ARG A 21 -4.99 -4.00 20.97
C ARG A 21 -5.09 -4.92 19.75
N THR A 22 -5.33 -4.40 18.55
CA THR A 22 -5.44 -5.24 17.35
C THR A 22 -4.03 -5.58 16.87
N ASN A 23 -3.67 -6.85 17.01
CA ASN A 23 -2.41 -7.37 16.50
C ASN A 23 -2.57 -7.54 14.99
N ASP A 24 -1.85 -6.69 14.26
CA ASP A 24 -1.51 -6.75 12.83
C ASP A 24 -2.50 -7.51 11.96
N TYR A 25 -3.34 -6.80 11.19
CA TYR A 25 -3.52 -6.99 9.75
C TYR A 25 -4.44 -5.84 9.27
N TYR A 26 -3.88 -4.82 8.61
CA TYR A 26 -4.69 -3.86 7.82
C TYR A 26 -5.23 -4.54 6.53
N MET A 27 -5.70 -5.78 6.66
CA MET A 27 -6.33 -6.61 5.64
C MET A 27 -7.83 -6.56 5.89
N ASP A 28 -8.52 -5.86 5.00
CA ASP A 28 -9.96 -5.72 4.75
C ASP A 28 -10.99 -5.66 5.91
N ASP A 29 -10.92 -6.51 6.95
CA ASP A 29 -11.96 -6.57 7.99
C ASP A 29 -11.91 -5.38 8.98
N ASP A 30 -10.72 -4.87 9.32
CA ASP A 30 -10.55 -3.77 10.30
C ASP A 30 -10.36 -2.39 9.66
N ARG A 31 -10.22 -2.31 8.32
CA ARG A 31 -10.04 -1.04 7.58
C ARG A 31 -11.16 -0.05 7.89
N ASP A 32 -12.40 -0.54 7.83
CA ASP A 32 -13.59 0.26 8.10
C ASP A 32 -13.60 0.85 9.50
N GLN A 33 -13.14 0.09 10.51
CA GLN A 33 -13.07 0.59 11.88
C GLN A 33 -12.00 1.68 12.01
N VAL A 34 -10.82 1.45 11.43
CA VAL A 34 -9.74 2.44 11.50
C VAL A 34 -10.14 3.71 10.77
N ASP A 35 -10.69 3.62 9.55
CA ASP A 35 -11.10 4.79 8.78
C ASP A 35 -12.17 5.60 9.51
N ARG A 36 -13.17 4.92 10.11
CA ARG A 36 -14.21 5.58 10.94
C ARG A 36 -13.64 6.32 12.16
N LEU A 37 -12.45 5.95 12.63
CA LEU A 37 -11.80 6.58 13.79
C LEU A 37 -10.79 7.64 13.37
N LEU A 38 -9.86 7.30 12.47
CA LEU A 38 -8.77 8.18 12.06
C LEU A 38 -9.25 9.32 11.16
N THR A 39 -10.14 9.09 10.20
CA THR A 39 -10.57 10.13 9.26
C THR A 39 -11.18 11.33 9.97
N PRO A 40 -12.25 11.22 10.77
CA PRO A 40 -12.85 12.37 11.45
C PRO A 40 -11.93 12.97 12.51
N TRP A 41 -11.08 12.16 13.16
CA TRP A 41 -10.12 12.66 14.14
C TRP A 41 -9.04 13.52 13.48
N LEU A 42 -8.50 13.08 12.34
CA LEU A 42 -7.52 13.85 11.55
C LEU A 42 -8.14 15.12 10.96
N GLU A 43 -9.42 15.09 10.56
CA GLU A 43 -10.13 16.30 10.12
C GLU A 43 -10.30 17.32 11.25
N THR A 44 -10.55 16.85 12.47
CA THR A 44 -10.80 17.72 13.64
C THR A 44 -9.50 18.30 14.21
N TYR A 45 -8.47 17.47 14.36
CA TYR A 45 -7.25 17.83 15.11
C TYR A 45 -6.01 18.02 14.23
N GLY A 46 -6.08 17.58 12.96
CA GLY A 46 -4.95 17.60 12.05
C GLY A 46 -3.75 16.82 12.57
N LEU A 47 -2.56 17.21 12.09
CA LEU A 47 -1.31 16.55 12.46
C LEU A 47 -0.78 16.97 13.85
N THR A 48 -1.39 17.97 14.48
CA THR A 48 -0.88 18.58 15.72
C THR A 48 -0.91 17.62 16.91
N ARG A 49 -1.86 16.68 16.92
CA ARG A 49 -2.06 15.70 17.99
C ARG A 49 -1.32 14.37 17.75
N LEU A 50 -0.77 14.14 16.56
CA LEU A 50 -0.12 12.86 16.20
C LEU A 50 1.00 12.48 17.16
N SER A 51 1.89 13.43 17.49
CA SER A 51 3.01 13.16 18.40
C SER A 51 2.55 12.71 19.78
N ARG A 52 1.39 13.20 20.25
CA ARG A 52 0.81 12.77 21.52
C ARG A 52 0.15 11.40 21.39
N LEU A 53 -0.63 11.20 20.32
CA LEU A 53 -1.28 9.92 20.03
C LEU A 53 -0.26 8.76 20.00
N ILE A 54 0.82 8.92 19.24
CA ILE A 54 1.90 7.91 19.12
C ILE A 54 2.61 7.68 20.45
N LYS A 55 2.89 8.74 21.22
CA LYS A 55 3.52 8.61 22.54
C LYS A 55 2.64 7.85 23.52
N THR A 56 1.32 8.03 23.40
CA THR A 56 0.33 7.43 24.30
C THR A 56 0.00 5.98 23.90
N PHE A 57 -0.06 5.70 22.60
CA PHE A 57 -0.38 4.38 22.04
C PHE A 57 0.65 4.00 20.96
N PRO A 58 1.79 3.39 21.35
CA PRO A 58 2.84 3.07 20.40
C PRO A 58 2.41 2.14 19.26
N ASN A 59 1.46 1.22 19.49
CA ASN A 59 1.02 0.28 18.44
C ASN A 59 0.18 0.97 17.35
N VAL A 60 -0.41 2.13 17.66
CA VAL A 60 -1.13 2.96 16.68
C VAL A 60 -0.18 3.54 15.62
N THR A 61 1.14 3.56 15.86
CA THR A 61 2.14 4.00 14.87
C THR A 61 2.03 3.22 13.57
N LEU A 62 1.97 1.90 13.66
CA LEU A 62 1.83 1.03 12.49
C LEU A 62 0.53 1.34 11.74
N VAL A 63 -0.57 1.44 12.48
CA VAL A 63 -1.91 1.72 11.93
C VAL A 63 -1.95 3.07 11.20
N LEU A 64 -1.35 4.12 11.79
CA LEU A 64 -1.26 5.44 11.17
C LEU A 64 -0.44 5.42 9.88
N LEU A 65 0.67 4.70 9.84
CA LEU A 65 1.49 4.60 8.63
C LEU A 65 0.77 3.82 7.53
N SER A 66 0.12 2.70 7.86
CA SER A 66 -0.69 1.92 6.92
C SER A 66 -1.88 2.72 6.40
N TYR A 67 -2.61 3.42 7.28
CA TYR A 67 -3.67 4.34 6.89
C TYR A 67 -3.13 5.42 5.94
N ALA A 68 -1.99 6.02 6.27
CA ALA A 68 -1.43 7.09 5.47
C ALA A 68 -1.01 6.63 4.07
N ALA A 69 -0.41 5.44 3.96
CA ALA A 69 -0.07 4.84 2.68
C ALA A 69 -1.34 4.51 1.85
N ALA A 70 -2.35 3.92 2.48
CA ALA A 70 -3.58 3.48 1.83
C ALA A 70 -4.55 4.61 1.46
N HIS A 71 -4.38 5.81 2.02
CA HIS A 71 -5.22 7.01 1.75
C HIS A 71 -4.45 8.14 1.06
N GLY A 72 -3.23 7.91 0.61
CA GLY A 72 -2.46 8.91 -0.14
C GLY A 72 -1.94 10.08 0.72
N ARG A 73 -1.83 9.89 2.04
CA ARG A 73 -1.53 10.94 3.03
C ARG A 73 -0.02 11.12 3.21
N VAL A 74 0.61 11.73 2.20
CA VAL A 74 2.04 12.10 2.21
C VAL A 74 2.38 13.03 3.39
N ASP A 75 1.43 13.85 3.83
CA ASP A 75 1.55 14.75 4.97
C ASP A 75 1.83 14.01 6.30
N ILE A 76 1.11 12.91 6.55
CA ILE A 76 1.30 12.04 7.72
C ILE A 76 2.64 11.29 7.60
N LEU A 77 2.92 10.72 6.43
CA LEU A 77 4.16 9.99 6.18
C LEU A 77 5.40 10.87 6.39
N LYS A 78 5.39 12.12 5.89
CA LYS A 78 6.46 13.10 6.16
C LYS A 78 6.64 13.38 7.65
N ARG A 79 5.54 13.48 8.40
CA ARG A 79 5.58 13.72 9.85
C ARG A 79 6.15 12.53 10.63
N MET A 80 6.07 11.32 10.07
CA MET A 80 6.41 10.06 10.74
C MET A 80 7.55 9.30 10.05
N HIS A 81 8.36 9.95 9.22
CA HIS A 81 9.40 9.29 8.42
C HIS A 81 10.43 8.50 9.25
N ASP A 82 10.75 8.98 10.46
CA ASP A 82 11.65 8.26 11.39
C ASP A 82 11.08 6.92 11.89
N GLN A 83 9.79 6.66 11.69
CA GLN A 83 9.09 5.48 12.18
C GLN A 83 8.89 4.40 11.11
N PHE A 84 9.39 4.57 9.87
CA PHE A 84 9.13 3.60 8.80
C PHE A 84 9.72 2.22 9.06
N HIS A 85 10.74 2.11 9.93
CA HIS A 85 11.33 0.84 10.34
C HIS A 85 10.33 -0.13 11.03
N VAL A 86 9.14 0.33 11.42
CA VAL A 86 8.10 -0.52 12.01
C VAL A 86 7.37 -1.38 10.98
N THR A 87 7.49 -1.11 9.68
CA THR A 87 6.87 -1.93 8.62
C THR A 87 7.54 -1.75 7.26
N ASP A 88 7.63 -2.83 6.50
CA ASP A 88 8.09 -2.88 5.11
C ASP A 88 6.93 -2.84 4.10
N ARG A 89 5.69 -2.59 4.56
CA ARG A 89 4.47 -2.70 3.75
C ARG A 89 3.97 -1.39 3.13
N LEU A 90 4.60 -0.25 3.42
CA LEU A 90 4.05 1.05 3.00
C LEU A 90 4.01 1.19 1.48
N PHE A 91 5.04 0.68 0.80
CA PHE A 91 5.14 0.75 -0.65
C PHE A 91 4.07 -0.13 -1.33
N GLU A 92 3.90 -1.39 -0.88
CA GLU A 92 2.85 -2.28 -1.41
C GLU A 92 1.43 -1.72 -1.16
N LEU A 93 1.15 -1.13 0.01
CA LEU A 93 -0.16 -0.58 0.33
C LEU A 93 -0.50 0.63 -0.54
N ALA A 94 0.47 1.51 -0.76
CA ALA A 94 0.30 2.66 -1.64
C ALA A 94 0.11 2.24 -3.10
N ALA A 95 0.83 1.20 -3.55
CA ALA A 95 0.70 0.65 -4.90
C ALA A 95 -0.67 0.01 -5.12
N ALA A 96 -1.16 -0.78 -4.16
CA ALA A 96 -2.49 -1.41 -4.19
C ALA A 96 -3.66 -0.40 -4.21
N LYS A 97 -3.41 0.86 -3.85
CA LYS A 97 -4.40 1.95 -3.86
C LYS A 97 -4.13 3.01 -4.94
N GLY A 98 -3.10 2.83 -5.75
CA GLY A 98 -2.79 3.73 -6.86
C GLY A 98 -2.21 5.07 -6.42
N HIS A 99 -1.68 5.18 -5.20
CA HIS A 99 -1.20 6.43 -4.62
C HIS A 99 0.23 6.77 -5.04
N LEU A 100 0.40 7.12 -6.32
CA LEU A 100 1.70 7.50 -6.89
C LEU A 100 2.46 8.57 -6.07
N PRO A 101 1.84 9.67 -5.57
CA PRO A 101 2.57 10.65 -4.74
C PRO A 101 3.16 10.07 -3.45
N VAL A 102 2.56 9.01 -2.90
CA VAL A 102 3.12 8.29 -1.75
C VAL A 102 4.31 7.46 -2.19
N LEU A 103 4.21 6.72 -3.31
CA LEU A 103 5.32 5.91 -3.83
C LEU A 103 6.54 6.77 -4.17
N GLU A 104 6.35 7.92 -4.82
CA GLU A 104 7.41 8.90 -5.10
C GLU A 104 8.09 9.36 -3.80
N TYR A 105 7.29 9.67 -2.77
CA TYR A 105 7.84 10.08 -1.49
C TYR A 105 8.60 8.95 -0.78
N LEU A 106 8.02 7.76 -0.72
CA LEU A 106 8.65 6.59 -0.10
C LEU A 106 9.95 6.20 -0.82
N HIS A 107 9.96 6.23 -2.16
CA HIS A 107 11.17 6.08 -2.97
C HIS A 107 12.22 7.15 -2.62
N SER A 108 11.81 8.42 -2.49
CA SER A 108 12.73 9.54 -2.20
C SER A 108 13.47 9.42 -0.85
N VAL A 109 12.93 8.63 0.09
CA VAL A 109 13.54 8.35 1.38
C VAL A 109 14.14 6.93 1.48
N GLY A 110 14.22 6.22 0.36
CA GLY A 110 14.80 4.86 0.28
C GLY A 110 13.93 3.76 0.89
N HIS A 111 12.62 3.99 1.05
CA HIS A 111 11.68 3.03 1.61
C HIS A 111 10.82 2.42 0.50
N HIS A 112 11.37 1.47 -0.23
CA HIS A 112 10.72 0.82 -1.37
C HIS A 112 10.88 -0.69 -1.30
N ASP A 113 10.65 -1.24 -0.10
CA ASP A 113 10.65 -2.67 0.14
C ASP A 113 9.49 -3.34 -0.62
N ARG A 114 9.59 -4.66 -0.82
CA ARG A 114 8.54 -5.50 -1.41
C ARG A 114 8.06 -5.06 -2.81
N LEU A 115 8.96 -4.56 -3.65
CA LEU A 115 8.65 -4.12 -5.02
C LEU A 115 7.83 -5.11 -5.84
N MET A 116 8.16 -6.41 -5.77
CA MET A 116 7.43 -7.45 -6.51
C MET A 116 5.95 -7.52 -6.10
N HIS A 117 5.67 -7.50 -4.79
CA HIS A 117 4.29 -7.52 -4.29
C HIS A 117 3.54 -6.23 -4.63
N ALA A 118 4.23 -5.09 -4.59
CA ALA A 118 3.66 -3.80 -4.97
C ALA A 118 3.24 -3.77 -6.45
N ALA A 119 4.04 -4.36 -7.35
CA ALA A 119 3.72 -4.43 -8.77
C ALA A 119 2.51 -5.34 -9.04
N GLY A 120 2.50 -6.55 -8.48
CA GLY A 120 1.36 -7.47 -8.61
C GLY A 120 0.05 -6.85 -8.12
N LEU A 121 0.06 -6.21 -6.94
CA LEU A 121 -1.11 -5.51 -6.41
C LEU A 121 -1.53 -4.31 -7.27
N ALA A 122 -0.58 -3.53 -7.81
CA ALA A 122 -0.90 -2.45 -8.73
C ALA A 122 -1.55 -2.98 -10.02
N ALA A 123 -1.09 -4.14 -10.53
CA ALA A 123 -1.70 -4.78 -11.68
C ALA A 123 -3.12 -5.28 -11.36
N ALA A 124 -3.28 -6.06 -10.29
CA ALA A 124 -4.55 -6.63 -9.87
C ALA A 124 -5.63 -5.56 -9.61
N HIS A 125 -5.25 -4.36 -9.17
CA HIS A 125 -6.15 -3.24 -8.89
C HIS A 125 -6.23 -2.17 -10.00
N GLY A 126 -5.62 -2.41 -11.17
CA GLY A 126 -5.82 -1.53 -12.33
C GLY A 126 -5.04 -0.22 -12.28
N HIS A 127 -3.90 -0.19 -11.59
CA HIS A 127 -3.08 1.00 -11.40
C HIS A 127 -1.92 1.07 -12.39
N HIS A 128 -2.23 1.21 -13.68
CA HIS A 128 -1.24 1.28 -14.76
C HIS A 128 -0.20 2.41 -14.53
N HIS A 129 -0.60 3.59 -14.06
CA HIS A 129 0.34 4.69 -13.78
C HIS A 129 1.37 4.35 -12.69
N VAL A 130 1.01 3.49 -11.73
CA VAL A 130 1.95 2.98 -10.72
C VAL A 130 2.91 1.97 -11.35
N LEU A 131 2.42 1.05 -12.17
CA LEU A 131 3.26 0.08 -12.89
C LEU A 131 4.29 0.78 -13.77
N GLN A 132 3.87 1.81 -14.50
CA GLN A 132 4.76 2.61 -15.33
C GLN A 132 5.85 3.30 -14.49
N PHE A 133 5.47 3.97 -13.40
CA PHE A 133 6.43 4.59 -12.48
C PHE A 133 7.46 3.57 -11.97
N MET A 134 7.01 2.42 -11.48
CA MET A 134 7.89 1.39 -10.96
C MET A 134 8.83 0.87 -12.05
N TYR A 135 8.30 0.59 -13.24
CA TYR A 135 9.08 0.11 -14.37
C TYR A 135 10.19 1.09 -14.79
N GLU A 136 9.90 2.38 -14.81
CA GLU A 136 10.88 3.42 -15.17
C GLU A 136 11.91 3.69 -14.07
N THR A 137 11.53 3.48 -12.79
CA THR A 137 12.34 3.85 -11.62
C THR A 137 13.34 2.78 -11.22
N TYR A 138 12.94 1.50 -11.29
CA TYR A 138 13.73 0.39 -10.75
C TYR A 138 14.50 -0.37 -11.84
N PRO A 139 15.68 -0.92 -11.53
CA PRO A 139 16.50 -1.67 -12.47
C PRO A 139 15.75 -2.89 -13.01
N ASP A 140 16.17 -3.37 -14.19
CA ASP A 140 15.54 -4.51 -14.87
C ASP A 140 15.69 -5.85 -14.13
N GLU A 141 16.59 -5.90 -13.15
CA GLU A 141 16.77 -7.05 -12.27
C GLU A 141 15.45 -7.40 -11.57
N ASP A 142 15.01 -8.64 -11.75
CA ASP A 142 13.79 -9.23 -11.17
C ASP A 142 12.44 -8.70 -11.71
N LYS A 143 12.42 -7.82 -12.73
CA LYS A 143 11.17 -7.35 -13.37
C LYS A 143 10.31 -8.49 -13.90
N GLN A 144 10.92 -9.62 -14.27
CA GLN A 144 10.21 -10.82 -14.73
C GLN A 144 9.35 -11.48 -13.65
N TRP A 145 9.60 -11.19 -12.37
CA TRP A 145 8.85 -11.76 -11.24
C TRP A 145 7.84 -10.78 -10.62
N TRP A 146 7.68 -9.59 -11.19
CA TRP A 146 6.82 -8.55 -10.63
C TRP A 146 5.33 -8.83 -10.76
N ILE A 147 4.93 -9.52 -11.82
CA ILE A 147 3.53 -9.77 -12.16
C ILE A 147 3.39 -11.24 -12.49
N ASP A 148 2.43 -11.92 -11.86
CA ASP A 148 2.14 -13.32 -12.14
C ASP A 148 0.78 -13.52 -12.83
N SER A 149 0.46 -14.77 -13.16
CA SER A 149 -0.79 -15.13 -13.85
C SER A 149 -2.04 -14.84 -13.03
N SER A 150 -1.95 -14.82 -11.70
CA SER A 150 -3.05 -14.47 -10.80
C SER A 150 -3.32 -12.97 -10.82
N ASP A 151 -2.27 -12.13 -10.85
CA ASP A 151 -2.40 -10.67 -10.98
C ASP A 151 -3.06 -10.29 -12.32
N VAL A 152 -2.62 -10.95 -13.40
CA VAL A 152 -3.18 -10.77 -14.75
C VAL A 152 -4.64 -11.22 -14.80
N GLY A 153 -4.95 -12.38 -14.20
CA GLY A 153 -6.31 -12.89 -14.09
C GLY A 153 -7.22 -11.95 -13.29
N ALA A 154 -6.72 -11.35 -12.22
CA ALA A 154 -7.44 -10.36 -11.42
C ALA A 154 -7.70 -9.05 -12.20
N ALA A 155 -6.68 -8.55 -12.90
CA ALA A 155 -6.78 -7.37 -13.75
C ALA A 155 -7.82 -7.58 -14.88
N ALA A 156 -7.75 -8.73 -15.54
CA ALA A 156 -8.70 -9.15 -16.56
C ALA A 156 -10.13 -9.28 -16.02
N GLY A 157 -10.32 -10.06 -14.94
CA GLY A 157 -11.63 -10.30 -14.35
C GLY A 157 -12.30 -9.02 -13.82
N SER A 158 -11.50 -8.02 -13.43
CA SER A 158 -11.97 -6.71 -12.97
C SER A 158 -12.13 -5.69 -14.09
N GLY A 159 -11.79 -6.04 -15.34
CA GLY A 159 -11.92 -5.16 -16.50
C GLY A 159 -10.87 -4.07 -16.60
N HIS A 160 -9.68 -4.25 -16.01
CA HIS A 160 -8.54 -3.33 -16.08
C HIS A 160 -7.80 -3.47 -17.41
N VAL A 161 -8.48 -3.07 -18.50
CA VAL A 161 -8.03 -3.24 -19.89
C VAL A 161 -6.71 -2.52 -20.15
N ASP A 162 -6.47 -1.37 -19.52
CA ASP A 162 -5.24 -0.59 -19.65
C ASP A 162 -4.03 -1.31 -19.06
N VAL A 163 -4.17 -1.91 -17.89
CA VAL A 163 -3.12 -2.76 -17.29
C VAL A 163 -2.87 -3.99 -18.15
N VAL A 164 -3.93 -4.67 -18.57
CA VAL A 164 -3.83 -5.87 -19.43
C VAL A 164 -3.12 -5.56 -20.75
N ALA A 165 -3.44 -4.43 -21.39
CA ALA A 165 -2.77 -3.96 -22.59
C ALA A 165 -1.30 -3.62 -22.32
N TRP A 166 -1.00 -2.91 -21.24
CA TRP A 166 0.38 -2.56 -20.88
C TRP A 166 1.24 -3.81 -20.60
N ILE A 167 0.68 -4.80 -19.90
CA ILE A 167 1.34 -6.08 -19.63
C ILE A 167 1.69 -6.78 -20.95
N PHE A 168 0.72 -6.86 -21.87
CA PHE A 168 0.87 -7.57 -23.13
C PHE A 168 1.78 -6.87 -24.14
N ASP A 169 1.54 -5.58 -24.37
CA ASP A 169 2.19 -4.81 -25.43
C ASP A 169 3.61 -4.36 -25.05
N PHE A 170 3.90 -4.24 -23.76
CA PHE A 170 5.14 -3.61 -23.29
C PHE A 170 5.92 -4.48 -22.29
N TRP A 171 5.32 -4.85 -21.16
CA TRP A 171 6.07 -5.53 -20.09
C TRP A 171 6.55 -6.93 -20.52
N ILE A 172 5.67 -7.77 -21.08
CA ILE A 172 6.04 -9.12 -21.56
C ILE A 172 7.21 -9.04 -22.55
N PRO A 173 7.15 -8.29 -23.67
CA PRO A 173 8.28 -8.18 -24.60
C PRO A 173 9.59 -7.72 -23.96
N ALA A 174 9.52 -6.90 -22.91
CA ALA A 174 10.70 -6.40 -22.22
C ALA A 174 11.34 -7.43 -21.26
N VAL A 175 10.55 -8.28 -20.60
CA VAL A 175 11.06 -9.26 -19.62
C VAL A 175 11.31 -10.66 -20.20
N VAL A 176 10.70 -11.00 -21.34
CA VAL A 176 10.85 -12.28 -22.05
C VAL A 176 12.28 -12.62 -22.52
N PRO A 177 13.18 -11.68 -22.89
CA PRO A 177 14.53 -12.02 -23.35
C PRO A 177 15.38 -12.81 -22.33
N TYR A 178 14.91 -12.90 -21.07
CA TYR A 178 15.61 -13.53 -19.97
C TYR A 178 15.02 -14.88 -19.52
N THR A 179 13.88 -15.33 -20.07
CA THR A 179 13.26 -16.61 -19.66
C THR A 179 12.42 -17.28 -20.76
N ASP A 180 12.47 -18.62 -20.85
CA ASP A 180 11.45 -19.43 -21.55
C ASP A 180 10.12 -19.50 -20.74
N TYR A 181 9.96 -18.66 -19.71
CA TYR A 181 9.10 -18.89 -18.54
C TYR A 181 8.12 -17.75 -18.22
N VAL A 182 8.08 -16.67 -19.01
CA VAL A 182 6.97 -15.72 -18.90
C VAL A 182 5.70 -16.48 -19.24
N ASP A 183 4.98 -16.80 -18.17
CA ASP A 183 4.23 -18.04 -18.00
C ASP A 183 3.23 -18.29 -19.13
N PHE A 184 3.16 -19.53 -19.64
CA PHE A 184 2.04 -19.95 -20.48
C PHE A 184 0.71 -19.58 -19.83
N ALA A 185 0.63 -19.62 -18.50
CA ALA A 185 -0.53 -19.19 -17.74
C ALA A 185 -0.81 -17.68 -17.84
N VAL A 186 0.19 -16.81 -17.98
CA VAL A 186 -0.02 -15.37 -18.23
C VAL A 186 -0.63 -15.19 -19.63
N TRP A 187 -0.10 -15.87 -20.63
CA TRP A 187 -0.66 -15.84 -21.99
C TRP A 187 -2.08 -16.45 -22.06
N GLU A 188 -2.33 -17.54 -21.34
CA GLU A 188 -3.65 -18.17 -21.24
C GLU A 188 -4.65 -17.26 -20.52
N ALA A 189 -4.24 -16.60 -19.42
CA ALA A 189 -5.06 -15.62 -18.72
C ALA A 189 -5.47 -14.46 -19.65
N LEU A 190 -4.53 -13.91 -20.42
CA LEU A 190 -4.78 -12.81 -21.37
C LEU A 190 -5.70 -13.24 -22.53
N THR A 191 -5.53 -14.46 -23.04
CA THR A 191 -6.38 -14.98 -24.13
C THR A 191 -7.78 -15.39 -23.68
N ASN A 192 -7.96 -15.73 -22.41
CA ASN A 192 -9.28 -15.98 -21.84
C ASN A 192 -9.98 -14.68 -21.41
N ALA A 193 -9.23 -13.64 -21.03
CA ALA A 193 -9.75 -12.32 -20.70
C ALA A 193 -10.37 -11.57 -21.90
N THR A 194 -9.95 -11.92 -23.13
CA THR A 194 -10.32 -11.24 -24.37
C THR A 194 -11.45 -11.94 -25.16
N LYS A 195 -12.00 -13.04 -24.63
CA LYS A 195 -13.14 -13.79 -25.18
C LYS A 195 -14.44 -13.39 -24.49
#